data_AF-A0A7X9BCB8-F1
#
_entry.id   AF-A0A7X9BCB8-F1
#
_cell.length_a   1.000
_cell.length_b   1.000
_cell.length_c   1.000
_cell.angle_alpha   90.00
_cell.angle_beta   90.00
_cell.angle_gamma   90.00
#
_symmetry.space_group_name_H-M   'P 1'
#
loop_
_entity.id
_entity.type
_entity.pdbx_description
1 polymer ?
#
loop_
_entity_poly.entity_id
_entity_poly.type
_entity_poly.pdbx_seq_one_letter_code
_entity_poly.pdbx_strand_id
1 'polypeptide(L)' 'MQISTLSELYNRLLPAFKTKKNDFKKEGIEIRELDLWNYLKENVWKNNRNLTLYEMINDIFNVDINKLNSYINKTK' A
#
# COMPACT_ATOMS: atom_id res chain seq x y z
N MET A 1 -0.27 -23.48 1.38
CA MET A 1 -1.23 -22.53 0.77
C MET A 1 -0.47 -21.62 -0.16
N GLN A 2 -0.57 -21.86 -1.48
CA GLN A 2 -0.05 -20.94 -2.49
C GLN A 2 -0.94 -19.69 -2.53
N ILE A 3 -0.34 -18.51 -2.64
CA ILE A 3 -1.09 -17.27 -2.92
C ILE A 3 -1.50 -17.37 -4.38
N SER A 4 -2.77 -17.63 -4.67
CA SER A 4 -3.21 -18.09 -5.99
C SER A 4 -3.56 -16.92 -6.92
N THR A 5 -3.79 -15.71 -6.39
CA THR A 5 -4.08 -14.51 -7.19
C THR A 5 -3.64 -13.20 -6.51
N LEU A 6 -3.49 -12.12 -7.32
CA LEU A 6 -3.30 -10.75 -6.81
C LEU A 6 -4.45 -10.30 -5.89
N SER A 7 -5.67 -10.80 -6.12
CA SER A 7 -6.85 -10.52 -5.29
C SER A 7 -6.69 -11.07 -3.87
N GLU A 8 -6.21 -12.32 -3.74
CA GLU A 8 -5.94 -12.90 -2.42
C GLU A 8 -4.83 -12.15 -1.67
N LEU A 9 -3.77 -11.75 -2.38
CA LEU A 9 -2.70 -10.96 -1.78
C LEU A 9 -3.23 -9.61 -1.28
N TYR A 10 -4.01 -8.92 -2.10
CA TYR A 10 -4.65 -7.66 -1.70
C TYR A 10 -5.55 -7.86 -0.48
N ASN A 11 -6.38 -8.91 -0.46
CA ASN A 11 -7.26 -9.22 0.67
C ASN A 11 -6.49 -9.52 1.97
N ARG A 12 -5.33 -10.18 1.89
CA ARG A 12 -4.45 -10.40 3.05
C ARG A 12 -3.83 -9.12 3.60
N LEU A 13 -3.52 -8.17 2.71
CA LEU A 13 -2.94 -6.87 3.07
C LEU A 13 -3.98 -5.81 3.44
N LEU A 14 -5.26 -6.05 3.11
CA LEU A 14 -6.37 -5.14 3.36
C LEU A 14 -6.45 -4.62 4.81
N PRO A 15 -6.22 -5.44 5.85
CA PRO A 15 -6.18 -4.95 7.23
C PRO A 15 -5.08 -3.89 7.43
N ALA A 16 -3.87 -4.11 6.91
CA ALA A 16 -2.77 -3.16 7.01
C ALA A 16 -3.06 -1.86 6.24
N PHE A 17 -3.65 -1.96 5.04
CA PHE A 17 -4.08 -0.80 4.27
C PHE A 17 -5.12 0.04 5.01
N LYS A 18 -6.13 -0.60 5.61
CA LYS A 18 -7.16 0.08 6.40
C LYS A 18 -6.57 0.79 7.61
N THR A 19 -5.65 0.16 8.32
CA THR A 19 -4.95 0.78 9.45
C THR A 19 -4.19 2.02 8.99
N LYS A 20 -3.35 1.90 7.96
CA LYS A 20 -2.54 3.02 7.48
C LYS A 20 -3.38 4.17 6.94
N LYS A 21 -4.47 3.87 6.22
CA LYS A 21 -5.45 4.86 5.77
C LYS A 21 -6.07 5.61 6.95
N ASN A 22 -6.43 4.92 8.02
CA ASN A 22 -6.99 5.57 9.21
C ASN A 22 -5.96 6.48 9.89
N ASP A 23 -4.69 6.11 9.88
CA ASP A 23 -3.62 6.96 10.42
C ASP A 23 -3.45 8.23 9.58
N PHE A 24 -3.42 8.12 8.26
CA PHE A 24 -3.40 9.30 7.39
C PHE A 24 -4.64 10.17 7.51
N LYS A 25 -5.82 9.57 7.73
CA LYS A 25 -7.05 10.32 7.99
C LYS A 25 -6.94 11.16 9.28
N LYS A 26 -6.28 10.65 10.32
CA LYS A 26 -6.00 11.43 11.55
C LYS A 26 -5.05 12.60 11.29
N GLU A 27 -4.16 12.47 10.31
CA GLU A 27 -3.28 13.54 9.83
C GLU A 27 -3.96 14.49 8.82
N GLY A 28 -5.26 14.31 8.55
CA GLY A 28 -6.05 15.15 7.65
C GLY A 28 -5.94 14.78 6.16
N ILE A 29 -5.34 13.64 5.83
CA ILE A 29 -5.19 13.18 4.45
C ILE A 29 -6.17 12.04 4.16
N GLU A 30 -7.04 12.27 3.18
CA GLU A 30 -8.00 11.28 2.72
C GLU A 30 -7.48 10.52 1.50
N ILE A 31 -7.31 9.21 1.67
CA ILE A 31 -6.86 8.29 0.61
C ILE A 31 -7.74 7.04 0.58
N ARG A 32 -7.69 6.32 -0.54
CA ARG A 32 -8.27 4.98 -0.67
C ARG A 32 -7.18 3.92 -0.47
N GLU A 33 -7.58 2.74 -0.02
CA GLU A 33 -6.73 1.56 0.09
C GLU A 33 -6.10 1.20 -1.27
N LEU A 34 -6.83 1.45 -2.36
CA LEU A 34 -6.34 1.27 -3.72
C LEU A 34 -5.21 2.23 -4.10
N ASP A 35 -5.22 3.46 -3.58
CA ASP A 35 -4.17 4.45 -3.85
C ASP A 35 -2.84 4.00 -3.21
N LEU A 36 -2.90 3.47 -1.99
CA LEU A 36 -1.76 2.83 -1.30
C LEU A 36 -1.23 1.62 -2.08
N TRP A 37 -2.14 0.73 -2.51
CA TRP A 37 -1.78 -0.46 -3.27
C TRP A 37 -1.07 -0.11 -4.58
N ASN A 38 -1.62 0.80 -5.37
CA ASN A 38 -1.03 1.20 -6.65
C ASN A 38 0.33 1.88 -6.44
N TYR A 39 0.44 2.78 -5.45
CA TYR A 39 1.70 3.42 -5.12
C TYR A 39 2.79 2.39 -4.78
N LEU A 40 2.52 1.47 -3.85
CA LEU A 40 3.49 0.45 -3.43
C LEU A 40 3.84 -0.50 -4.58
N LYS A 41 2.83 -0.95 -5.34
CA LYS A 41 3.02 -1.83 -6.49
C LYS A 41 3.95 -1.22 -7.54
N GLU A 42 3.80 0.07 -7.84
CA GLU A 42 4.54 0.75 -8.91
C GLU A 42 5.90 1.27 -8.48
N ASN A 43 6.03 1.72 -7.23
CA ASN A 43 7.22 2.44 -6.75
C ASN A 43 8.11 1.61 -5.83
N VAL A 44 7.56 0.62 -5.12
CA VAL A 44 8.30 -0.18 -4.12
C VAL A 44 8.47 -1.62 -4.58
N TRP A 45 7.38 -2.26 -5.00
CA TRP A 45 7.35 -3.71 -5.26
C TRP A 45 7.66 -4.09 -6.71
N LYS A 46 7.56 -3.16 -7.66
CA LYS A 46 7.69 -3.40 -9.10
C LYS A 46 8.92 -4.23 -9.50
N ASN A 47 10.05 -3.99 -8.83
CA ASN A 47 11.33 -4.61 -9.16
C ASN A 47 11.76 -5.70 -8.15
N ASN A 48 10.95 -5.96 -7.12
CA ASN A 48 11.33 -6.88 -6.06
C ASN A 48 10.70 -8.26 -6.31
N ARG A 49 11.56 -9.29 -6.38
CA ARG A 49 11.16 -10.63 -6.84
C ARG A 49 10.78 -11.60 -5.71
N ASN A 50 11.21 -11.33 -4.48
CA ASN A 50 11.05 -12.23 -3.34
C ASN A 50 10.39 -11.55 -2.14
N LEU A 51 9.39 -10.71 -2.38
CA LEU A 51 8.64 -10.04 -1.32
C LEU A 51 7.85 -11.06 -0.49
N THR A 52 8.15 -11.10 0.80
CA THR A 52 7.34 -11.79 1.79
C THR A 52 6.16 -10.92 2.22
N LEU A 53 5.11 -11.57 2.75
CA LEU A 53 3.95 -10.84 3.27
C LEU A 53 4.36 -9.88 4.41
N TYR A 54 5.33 -10.28 5.23
CA TYR A 54 5.86 -9.45 6.32
C TYR A 54 6.51 -8.17 5.79
N GLU A 55 7.38 -8.28 4.77
CA GLU A 55 8.02 -7.11 4.14
C GLU A 55 6.97 -6.18 3.53
N MET A 56 5.98 -6.72 2.82
CA MET A 56 4.90 -5.90 2.25
C MET A 56 4.08 -5.17 3.32
N ILE A 57 3.78 -5.83 4.44
CA ILE A 57 3.10 -5.18 5.58
C ILE A 57 3.99 -4.08 6.17
N ASN A 58 5.28 -4.35 6.35
CA ASN A 58 6.22 -3.37 6.85
C ASN A 58 6.32 -2.15 5.91
N ASP A 59 6.35 -2.37 4.60
CA ASP A 59 6.36 -1.31 3.60
C ASP A 59 5.11 -0.43 3.70
N ILE A 60 3.92 -1.02 3.90
CA ILE A 60 2.66 -0.28 4.10
C ILE A 60 2.76 0.66 5.29
N PHE A 61 3.28 0.18 6.43
CA PHE A 61 3.41 1.00 7.63
C PHE A 61 4.48 2.08 7.51
N ASN A 62 5.50 1.87 6.67
CA ASN A 62 6.57 2.83 6.42
C ASN A 62 6.34 3.73 5.20
N VAL A 63 5.13 3.73 4.60
CA VAL A 63 4.80 4.65 3.50
C VAL A 63 4.96 6.09 3.97
N ASP A 64 5.77 6.83 3.20
CA ASP A 64 5.95 8.28 3.32
C ASP A 64 4.72 8.99 2.74
N ILE A 65 4.03 9.72 3.61
CA ILE A 65 2.81 10.44 3.29
C ILE A 65 2.99 11.50 2.21
N ASN A 66 4.15 12.18 2.18
CA ASN A 66 4.43 13.23 1.21
C ASN A 66 4.63 12.65 -0.19
N LYS A 67 5.34 11.51 -0.27
CA LYS A 67 5.54 10.79 -1.54
C LYS A 67 4.23 10.22 -2.07
N LEU A 68 3.40 9.66 -1.19
CA LEU A 68 2.08 9.16 -1.57
C LEU A 68 1.18 10.28 -2.07
N ASN A 69 1.09 11.40 -1.36
CA ASN A 69 0.27 12.54 -1.77
C ASN A 69 0.74 13.10 -3.12
N SER A 70 2.05 13.19 -3.33
CA SER A 70 2.63 13.60 -4.62
C SER A 70 2.29 12.62 -5.76
N TYR A 71 2.24 11.32 -5.48
CA TYR A 71 1.83 10.31 -6.45
C TYR A 71 0.35 10.46 -6.82
N ILE A 72 -0.54 10.60 -5.83
CA ILE A 72 -1.99 10.76 -6.03
C ILE A 72 -2.30 12.04 -6.82
N ASN A 73 -1.59 13.14 -6.56
CA ASN A 73 -1.80 14.39 -7.28
C ASN A 73 -1.26 14.37 -8.72
N LYS A 74 -0.36 13.44 -9.07
CA LYS A 74 0.11 13.24 -10.45
C LYS A 74 -0.84 12.38 -11.28
N THR A 75 -1.63 11.53 -10.63
CA THR A 75 -2.55 10.58 -11.28
C THR A 75 -4.01 11.05 -11.27
N LYS A 76 -4.30 12.19 -10.62
CA LYS A 76 -5.56 12.96 -10.75
C LYS A 76 -5.48 13.92 -11.93
#